data_AF-A0A7C1R261-F1
#
_entry.id   AF-A0A7C1R261-F1
#
_cell.length_a   1.000
_cell.length_b   1.000
_cell.length_c   1.000
_cell.angle_alpha   90.00
_cell.angle_beta   90.00
_cell.angle_gamma   90.00
#
_symmetry.space_group_name_H-M   'P 1'
#
loop_
_entity.id
_entity.type
_entity.pdbx_description
1 polymer ?
#
loop_
_entity_poly.entity_id
_entity_poly.type
_entity_poly.pdbx_seq_one_letter_code
_entity_poly.pdbx_strand_id
1 'polypeptide(L)'
;MKFSQNEKRRKKSPLTFIFLFLLVLTPFALSQVVQTQVIDLSEKARDYFIEATKGNIVGQETGSIFAQNDVVGTAEEDIQSQGGTLIFLQTAEFISIISSDTVNDILGGANANSVLIQGLDENFSEISEIVNLSATSTNTTQEYIRINKLLVKDVGTYSVSNAGIITATASLSLTTQVEIPIGEGISKSSHYTVPAGKRFIGTRIFVSVDTGKEVDVALKIRENADDVVSPFSPVIVPRFVKGISLPINAEQKSGLILNEKSDIWATGVTSVGTSEIEVNLDFVQYAIGT
;
A
#
# COMPACT_ATOMS: atom_id res chain seq x y z
N MET A 1 67.78 -17.55 61.84
CA MET A 1 68.63 -16.46 61.30
C MET A 1 67.68 -15.35 60.85
N LYS A 2 67.55 -14.28 61.66
CA LYS A 2 68.21 -12.95 61.48
C LYS A 2 67.61 -12.21 60.27
N PHE A 3 66.96 -11.04 60.32
CA PHE A 3 66.79 -9.92 61.28
C PHE A 3 65.46 -9.23 60.86
N SER A 4 64.44 -8.99 61.70
CA SER A 4 64.31 -7.92 62.71
C SER A 4 64.79 -6.55 62.26
N GLN A 5 63.87 -5.68 61.83
CA GLN A 5 63.95 -4.25 62.10
C GLN A 5 62.72 -3.81 62.87
N ASN A 6 63.01 -3.05 63.92
CA ASN A 6 62.19 -2.69 65.05
C ASN A 6 61.93 -1.16 64.96
N GLU A 7 61.15 -0.63 65.90
CA GLU A 7 60.80 0.79 66.11
C GLU A 7 59.50 1.26 65.41
N LYS A 8 58.53 1.89 66.07
CA LYS A 8 58.44 2.40 67.44
C LYS A 8 56.95 2.57 67.81
N ARG A 9 56.64 2.08 69.01
CA ARG A 9 55.56 2.46 69.96
C ARG A 9 55.13 3.95 69.83
N ARG A 10 53.90 4.41 70.10
CA ARG A 10 53.11 4.25 71.34
C ARG A 10 51.78 5.07 71.26
N LYS A 11 50.67 4.42 71.64
CA LYS A 11 49.66 4.82 72.63
C LYS A 11 48.71 6.04 72.46
N LYS A 12 47.43 5.69 72.69
CA LYS A 12 46.35 6.35 73.48
C LYS A 12 45.40 7.32 72.75
N SER A 13 44.12 6.94 72.80
CA SER A 13 42.90 7.75 72.66
C SER A 13 42.80 8.84 73.77
N PRO A 14 41.69 9.59 73.96
CA PRO A 14 40.53 9.97 73.13
C PRO A 14 40.37 11.52 73.09
N LEU A 15 39.16 12.05 72.85
CA LEU A 15 38.60 13.35 73.35
C LEU A 15 38.22 14.44 72.31
N THR A 16 36.98 14.35 71.82
CA THR A 16 35.86 15.31 71.91
C THR A 16 36.06 16.83 71.65
N PHE A 17 35.34 17.31 70.62
CA PHE A 17 34.67 18.63 70.40
C PHE A 17 35.49 19.93 70.24
N ILE A 18 35.36 20.56 69.06
CA ILE A 18 35.17 22.02 68.85
C ILE A 18 34.28 22.21 67.60
N PHE A 19 33.24 23.02 67.74
CA PHE A 19 32.21 23.37 66.74
C PHE A 19 32.65 24.67 66.05
N LEU A 20 32.76 24.72 64.72
CA LEU A 20 32.81 25.99 64.00
C LEU A 20 32.13 25.91 62.63
N PHE A 21 31.15 26.79 62.49
CA PHE A 21 30.29 27.10 61.36
C PHE A 21 31.12 27.48 60.13
N LEU A 22 30.93 26.84 58.96
CA LEU A 22 31.32 27.45 57.69
C LEU A 22 30.34 27.13 56.56
N LEU A 23 29.91 28.23 55.96
CA LEU A 23 28.99 28.50 54.88
C LEU A 23 29.14 27.58 53.65
N VAL A 24 27.99 27.21 53.09
CA VAL A 24 27.82 26.51 51.81
C VAL A 24 28.47 27.29 50.66
N LEU A 25 29.35 26.64 49.90
CA LEU A 25 29.78 27.07 48.57
C LEU A 25 29.54 25.91 47.60
N THR A 26 28.32 25.83 47.06
CA THR A 26 28.03 24.97 45.91
C THR A 26 28.72 25.55 44.67
N PRO A 27 29.36 24.73 43.82
CA PRO A 27 29.99 25.22 42.61
C PRO A 27 28.94 25.83 41.68
N PHE A 28 29.13 27.10 41.34
CA PHE A 28 28.46 27.77 40.23
C PHE A 28 28.77 26.99 38.95
N ALA A 29 27.78 26.25 38.42
CA ALA A 29 27.84 25.80 37.05
C ALA A 29 27.70 27.04 36.15
N LEU A 30 28.72 27.33 35.35
CA LEU A 30 28.59 28.25 34.24
C LEU A 30 27.56 27.66 33.28
N SER A 31 26.33 28.17 33.35
CA SER A 31 25.29 27.90 32.37
C SER A 31 25.75 28.51 31.04
N GLN A 32 26.25 27.68 30.13
CA GLN A 32 26.31 28.05 28.73
C GLN A 32 24.89 27.90 28.17
N VAL A 33 24.31 28.99 27.70
CA VAL A 33 23.14 28.94 26.83
C VAL A 33 23.62 28.32 25.52
N VAL A 34 23.60 26.99 25.44
CA VAL A 34 23.41 26.34 24.15
C VAL A 34 22.02 26.75 23.75
N GLN A 35 21.91 27.54 22.68
CA GLN A 35 20.68 27.92 22.04
C GLN A 35 19.67 26.78 22.22
N THR A 36 18.67 26.98 23.06
CA THR A 36 17.41 26.29 22.89
C THR A 36 17.00 26.70 21.50
N GLN A 37 17.35 25.90 20.50
CA GLN A 37 16.60 25.90 19.27
C GLN A 37 15.20 25.52 19.76
N VAL A 38 14.37 26.55 19.93
CA VAL A 38 12.94 26.36 19.94
C VAL A 38 12.73 25.69 18.60
N ILE A 39 12.52 24.37 18.62
CA ILE A 39 11.93 23.71 17.47
C ILE A 39 10.56 24.35 17.43
N ASP A 40 10.43 25.35 16.58
CA ASP A 40 9.16 25.95 16.30
C ASP A 40 8.34 24.82 15.70
N LEU A 41 7.42 24.25 16.48
CA LEU A 41 6.51 23.22 16.00
C LEU A 41 5.68 23.73 14.81
N SER A 42 5.67 25.06 14.58
CA SER A 42 5.07 25.70 13.42
C SER A 42 5.87 25.53 12.11
N GLU A 43 7.18 25.26 12.15
CA GLU A 43 8.01 25.09 10.93
C GLU A 43 8.08 23.62 10.44
N LYS A 44 7.42 22.68 11.13
CA LYS A 44 7.35 21.27 10.71
C LYS A 44 5.99 20.61 11.01
N ALA A 45 4.88 21.27 10.71
CA ALA A 45 3.71 20.55 10.25
C ALA A 45 4.03 19.95 8.85
N ARG A 46 5.00 19.03 8.79
CA ARG A 46 5.28 18.28 7.57
C ARG A 46 4.02 17.47 7.31
N ASP A 47 3.48 17.58 6.10
CA ASP A 47 2.36 16.76 5.70
C ASP A 47 2.74 15.29 5.95
N TYR A 48 1.97 14.64 6.81
CA TYR A 48 2.18 13.26 7.22
C TYR A 48 2.31 12.34 6.00
N PHE A 49 1.57 12.61 4.92
CA PHE A 49 1.67 11.85 3.68
C PHE A 49 3.02 12.03 3.00
N ILE A 50 3.50 13.27 2.90
CA ILE A 50 4.82 13.57 2.32
C ILE A 50 5.92 12.89 3.12
N GLU A 51 5.76 12.77 4.43
CA GLU A 51 6.75 12.17 5.31
C GLU A 51 6.75 10.65 5.37
N ALA A 52 5.57 10.05 5.36
CA ALA A 52 5.41 8.61 5.15
C ALA A 52 5.92 8.23 3.75
N THR A 53 5.57 8.98 2.69
CA THR A 53 6.05 8.74 1.32
C THR A 53 7.59 8.82 1.23
N LYS A 54 8.21 9.75 1.96
CA LYS A 54 9.68 9.85 2.04
C LYS A 54 10.34 8.74 2.86
N GLY A 55 9.58 7.90 3.55
CA GLY A 55 10.08 6.91 4.50
C GLY A 55 10.60 7.51 5.82
N ASN A 56 10.29 8.77 6.11
CA ASN A 56 10.71 9.42 7.36
C ASN A 56 9.86 9.00 8.56
N ILE A 57 8.72 8.34 8.31
CA ILE A 57 7.91 7.70 9.33
C ILE A 57 8.10 6.19 9.21
N VAL A 58 8.85 5.63 10.16
CA VAL A 58 9.22 4.21 10.13
C VAL A 58 7.98 3.33 10.28
N GLY A 59 7.87 2.31 9.42
CA GLY A 59 6.82 1.29 9.49
C GLY A 59 5.50 1.69 8.83
N GLN A 60 5.46 2.80 8.08
CA GLN A 60 4.28 3.26 7.36
C GLN A 60 4.61 3.49 5.89
N GLU A 61 3.76 2.97 5.02
CA GLU A 61 3.84 3.06 3.57
C GLU A 61 2.58 3.76 3.07
N THR A 62 2.71 4.68 2.13
CA THR A 62 1.56 5.32 1.47
C THR A 62 1.40 4.77 0.07
N GLY A 63 0.15 4.56 -0.35
CA GLY A 63 -0.16 4.12 -1.70
C GLY A 63 -1.41 4.80 -2.25
N SER A 64 -1.61 4.61 -3.55
CA SER A 64 -2.80 5.04 -4.25
C SER A 64 -3.24 3.93 -5.19
N ILE A 65 -4.52 3.58 -5.14
CA ILE A 65 -5.19 2.67 -6.06
C ILE A 65 -5.91 3.55 -7.07
N PHE A 66 -5.54 3.41 -8.34
CA PHE A 66 -6.19 4.09 -9.45
C PHE A 66 -6.92 3.07 -10.31
N ALA A 67 -8.19 3.35 -10.59
CA ALA A 67 -9.06 2.46 -11.31
C ALA A 67 -9.94 3.23 -12.27
N GLN A 68 -10.23 2.64 -13.41
CA GLN A 68 -11.10 3.21 -14.42
C GLN A 68 -11.87 2.09 -15.12
N ASN A 69 -13.11 2.34 -15.48
CA ASN A 69 -13.89 1.52 -16.40
C ASN A 69 -14.61 2.46 -17.36
N ASP A 70 -14.31 2.35 -18.65
CA ASP A 70 -14.78 3.26 -19.70
C ASP A 70 -16.22 2.95 -20.16
N VAL A 71 -16.74 1.78 -19.78
CA VAL A 71 -17.98 1.22 -20.35
C VAL A 71 -18.87 0.63 -19.26
N VAL A 72 -19.02 1.33 -18.12
CA VAL A 72 -19.91 0.87 -17.04
C VAL A 72 -21.36 0.95 -17.49
N GLY A 73 -22.05 -0.19 -17.50
CA GLY A 73 -23.43 -0.31 -17.97
C GLY A 73 -24.51 -0.05 -16.92
N THR A 74 -25.73 -0.47 -17.24
CA THR A 74 -26.90 -0.40 -16.33
C THR A 74 -26.98 -1.59 -15.37
N ALA A 75 -26.10 -2.56 -15.51
CA ALA A 75 -25.81 -3.57 -14.49
C ALA A 75 -24.63 -3.11 -13.64
N GLU A 76 -24.63 -3.46 -12.36
CA GLU A 76 -23.49 -3.16 -11.48
C GLU A 76 -22.26 -3.97 -11.93
N GLU A 77 -21.15 -3.28 -12.11
CA GLU A 77 -19.86 -3.86 -12.51
C GLU A 77 -18.73 -3.29 -11.64
N ASP A 78 -17.60 -3.98 -11.60
CA ASP A 78 -16.42 -3.50 -10.89
C ASP A 78 -15.75 -2.38 -11.69
N ILE A 79 -15.15 -1.43 -10.97
CA ILE A 79 -14.33 -0.39 -11.59
C ILE A 79 -12.95 -1.00 -11.87
N GLN A 80 -12.80 -1.53 -13.08
CA GLN A 80 -11.58 -2.12 -13.62
C GLN A 80 -11.59 -2.07 -15.14
N SER A 81 -10.42 -2.00 -15.77
CA SER A 81 -10.30 -1.77 -17.21
C SER A 81 -10.91 -2.88 -18.08
N GLN A 82 -10.83 -4.13 -17.63
CA GLN A 82 -11.40 -5.28 -18.34
C GLN A 82 -12.94 -5.37 -18.20
N GLY A 83 -13.55 -4.51 -17.38
CA GLY A 83 -14.99 -4.50 -17.10
C GLY A 83 -15.49 -5.71 -16.29
N GLY A 84 -16.81 -5.87 -16.22
CA GLY A 84 -17.46 -6.99 -15.56
C GLY A 84 -17.20 -7.08 -14.04
N THR A 85 -17.37 -8.28 -13.49
CA THR A 85 -17.12 -8.58 -12.07
C THR A 85 -15.92 -9.51 -11.94
N LEU A 86 -14.95 -9.14 -11.11
CA LEU A 86 -13.80 -9.99 -10.81
C LEU A 86 -14.24 -11.25 -10.06
N ILE A 87 -13.73 -12.40 -10.50
CA ILE A 87 -13.88 -13.67 -9.79
C ILE A 87 -12.65 -13.87 -8.91
N PHE A 88 -12.83 -13.70 -7.59
CA PHE A 88 -11.78 -13.95 -6.60
C PHE A 88 -11.36 -15.42 -6.61
N LEU A 89 -10.05 -15.65 -6.67
CA LEU A 89 -9.47 -16.99 -6.53
C LEU A 89 -9.61 -17.50 -5.09
N GLN A 90 -9.90 -18.78 -4.95
CA GLN A 90 -9.95 -19.48 -3.65
C GLN A 90 -8.66 -20.27 -3.35
N THR A 91 -7.83 -20.48 -4.37
CA THR A 91 -6.50 -21.10 -4.28
C THR A 91 -5.55 -20.27 -5.12
N ALA A 92 -4.28 -20.15 -4.70
CA ALA A 92 -3.29 -19.48 -5.51
C ALA A 92 -3.07 -20.25 -6.83
N GLU A 93 -2.87 -19.52 -7.92
CA GLU A 93 -2.62 -20.10 -9.25
C GLU A 93 -1.47 -19.39 -9.95
N PHE A 94 -0.79 -20.08 -10.86
CA PHE A 94 0.05 -19.41 -11.85
C PHE A 94 -0.78 -18.44 -12.68
N ILE A 95 -0.21 -17.29 -13.01
CA ILE A 95 -0.85 -16.26 -13.80
C ILE A 95 -0.23 -16.27 -15.20
N SER A 96 -1.08 -16.52 -16.19
CA SER A 96 -0.77 -16.51 -17.61
C SER A 96 -0.91 -15.10 -18.15
N ILE A 97 0.18 -14.53 -18.65
CA ILE A 97 0.25 -13.15 -19.13
C ILE A 97 0.47 -13.14 -20.63
N ILE A 98 -0.32 -12.36 -21.36
CA ILE A 98 -0.20 -12.19 -22.81
C ILE A 98 -0.60 -10.78 -23.23
N SER A 99 0.08 -10.22 -24.24
CA SER A 99 -0.37 -8.99 -24.93
C SER A 99 -1.21 -9.33 -26.15
N SER A 100 -2.19 -8.49 -26.47
CA SER A 100 -2.90 -8.54 -27.75
C SER A 100 -2.04 -8.10 -28.94
N ASP A 101 -0.93 -7.37 -28.71
CA ASP A 101 0.11 -7.10 -29.73
C ASP A 101 1.36 -7.94 -29.43
N THR A 102 1.35 -9.18 -29.91
CA THR A 102 2.44 -10.14 -29.68
C THR A 102 3.69 -9.90 -30.56
N VAL A 103 3.67 -8.87 -31.41
CA VAL A 103 4.79 -8.52 -32.31
C VAL A 103 5.64 -7.42 -31.71
N ASN A 104 5.02 -6.40 -31.12
CA ASN A 104 5.72 -5.27 -30.52
C ASN A 104 5.85 -5.38 -28.99
N ASP A 105 4.85 -5.97 -28.31
CA ASP A 105 4.92 -6.25 -26.88
C ASP A 105 5.48 -7.66 -26.62
N ILE A 106 6.78 -7.77 -26.81
CA ILE A 106 7.53 -9.02 -26.69
C ILE A 106 8.94 -8.70 -26.21
N LEU A 107 9.61 -9.59 -25.50
CA LEU A 107 11.01 -9.40 -25.11
C LEU A 107 11.90 -9.11 -26.33
N GLY A 108 12.45 -7.89 -26.37
CA GLY A 108 13.29 -7.40 -27.47
C GLY A 108 12.51 -6.69 -28.58
N GLY A 109 11.19 -6.54 -28.41
CA GLY A 109 10.29 -5.76 -29.27
C GLY A 109 10.44 -4.26 -29.05
N ALA A 110 9.68 -3.47 -29.81
CA ALA A 110 9.73 -2.02 -29.73
C ALA A 110 8.99 -1.44 -28.52
N ASN A 111 7.95 -2.13 -28.04
CA ASN A 111 7.02 -1.68 -27.00
C ASN A 111 7.28 -2.43 -25.69
N ALA A 112 6.25 -2.92 -24.99
CA ALA A 112 6.44 -3.55 -23.69
C ALA A 112 7.27 -4.84 -23.82
N ASN A 113 8.40 -4.92 -23.11
CA ASN A 113 9.26 -6.11 -23.11
C ASN A 113 8.91 -7.05 -21.95
N SER A 114 8.55 -6.46 -20.81
CA SER A 114 8.31 -7.19 -19.56
C SER A 114 7.28 -6.46 -18.70
N VAL A 115 6.64 -7.21 -17.81
CA VAL A 115 5.73 -6.66 -16.80
C VAL A 115 6.19 -7.07 -15.41
N LEU A 116 6.00 -6.18 -14.43
CA LEU A 116 6.10 -6.50 -13.01
C LEU A 116 4.69 -6.77 -12.50
N ILE A 117 4.49 -7.95 -11.93
CA ILE A 117 3.29 -8.32 -11.19
C ILE A 117 3.55 -8.17 -9.69
N GLN A 118 2.65 -7.49 -8.99
CA GLN A 118 2.68 -7.35 -7.54
C GLN A 118 1.35 -7.87 -6.98
N GLY A 119 1.43 -8.80 -6.05
CA GLY A 119 0.24 -9.47 -5.53
C GLY A 119 0.56 -10.25 -4.26
N LEU A 120 -0.30 -11.21 -3.95
CA LEU A 120 -0.22 -12.01 -2.73
C LEU A 120 -0.18 -13.50 -3.06
N ASP A 121 0.62 -14.25 -2.30
CA ASP A 121 0.71 -15.71 -2.36
C ASP A 121 -0.46 -16.40 -1.61
N GLU A 122 -0.46 -17.73 -1.53
CA GLU A 122 -1.48 -18.51 -0.79
C GLU A 122 -1.64 -18.10 0.69
N ASN A 123 -0.60 -17.52 1.29
CA ASN A 123 -0.59 -17.06 2.69
C ASN A 123 -0.96 -15.58 2.81
N PHE A 124 -1.41 -14.95 1.71
CA PHE A 124 -1.65 -13.52 1.60
C PHE A 124 -0.41 -12.66 1.88
N SER A 125 0.79 -13.22 1.72
CA SER A 125 2.06 -12.50 1.85
C SER A 125 2.41 -11.81 0.54
N GLU A 126 2.95 -10.59 0.63
CA GLU A 126 3.35 -9.82 -0.57
C GLU A 126 4.45 -10.54 -1.34
N ILE A 127 4.19 -10.77 -2.63
CA ILE A 127 5.14 -11.30 -3.59
C ILE A 127 5.14 -10.46 -4.86
N SER A 128 6.26 -10.45 -5.56
CA SER A 128 6.37 -9.81 -6.87
C SER A 128 7.37 -10.52 -7.75
N GLU A 129 7.15 -10.48 -9.07
CA GLU A 129 8.11 -10.98 -10.05
C GLU A 129 8.00 -10.22 -11.37
N ILE A 130 9.08 -10.28 -12.16
CA ILE A 130 9.12 -9.73 -13.52
C ILE A 130 8.90 -10.87 -14.50
N VAL A 131 7.88 -10.74 -15.34
CA VAL A 131 7.55 -11.67 -16.41
C VAL A 131 7.91 -11.05 -17.75
N ASN A 132 8.74 -11.74 -18.53
CA ASN A 132 9.06 -11.33 -19.89
C ASN A 132 7.90 -11.69 -20.83
N LEU A 133 7.46 -10.72 -21.63
CA LEU A 133 6.43 -10.94 -22.63
C LEU A 133 6.98 -11.78 -23.78
N SER A 134 6.11 -12.60 -24.38
CA SER A 134 6.47 -13.50 -25.48
C SER A 134 5.40 -13.46 -26.57
N ALA A 135 5.67 -14.10 -27.72
CA ALA A 135 4.67 -14.21 -28.79
C ALA A 135 3.45 -15.07 -28.40
N THR A 136 3.56 -15.80 -27.29
CA THR A 136 2.52 -16.61 -26.67
C THR A 136 2.35 -16.20 -25.21
N SER A 137 1.38 -16.79 -24.51
CA SER A 137 1.23 -16.55 -23.08
C SER A 137 2.46 -17.04 -22.30
N THR A 138 2.94 -16.22 -21.37
CA THR A 138 4.00 -16.57 -20.42
C THR A 138 3.39 -16.71 -19.04
N ASN A 139 3.63 -17.84 -18.37
CA ASN A 139 3.21 -18.01 -16.98
C ASN A 139 4.21 -17.38 -16.01
N THR A 140 3.69 -16.90 -14.88
CA THR A 140 4.50 -16.60 -13.69
C THR A 140 5.23 -17.83 -13.18
N THR A 141 6.26 -17.60 -12.36
CA THR A 141 6.98 -18.64 -11.63
C THR A 141 6.44 -18.83 -10.21
N GLN A 142 5.82 -17.80 -9.63
CA GLN A 142 5.08 -17.86 -8.38
C GLN A 142 3.58 -17.99 -8.65
N GLU A 143 2.86 -18.53 -7.67
CA GLU A 143 1.39 -18.61 -7.68
C GLU A 143 0.81 -17.42 -6.89
N TYR A 144 -0.27 -16.86 -7.40
CA TYR A 144 -0.93 -15.67 -6.84
C TYR A 144 -2.38 -15.98 -6.49
N ILE A 145 -2.82 -15.57 -5.30
CA ILE A 145 -4.23 -15.62 -4.90
C ILE A 145 -4.94 -14.27 -5.09
N ARG A 146 -4.17 -13.18 -5.12
CA ARG A 146 -4.62 -11.81 -5.40
C ARG A 146 -3.56 -11.08 -6.20
N ILE A 147 -3.97 -10.21 -7.11
CA ILE A 147 -3.06 -9.32 -7.84
C ILE A 147 -3.46 -7.89 -7.51
N ASN A 148 -2.57 -7.18 -6.80
CA ASN A 148 -2.82 -5.80 -6.38
C ASN A 148 -2.38 -4.79 -7.46
N LYS A 149 -1.43 -5.16 -8.32
CA LYS A 149 -0.91 -4.28 -9.37
C LYS A 149 -0.21 -5.05 -10.48
N LEU A 150 -0.42 -4.62 -11.72
CA LEU A 150 0.39 -5.01 -12.88
C LEU A 150 0.93 -3.76 -13.57
N LEU A 151 2.22 -3.75 -13.91
CA LEU A 151 2.84 -2.61 -14.58
C LEU A 151 3.84 -3.06 -15.65
N VAL A 152 3.93 -2.30 -16.74
CA VAL A 152 5.01 -2.45 -17.72
C VAL A 152 6.31 -2.05 -17.06
N LYS A 153 7.25 -2.98 -17.02
CA LYS A 153 8.52 -2.80 -16.31
C LYS A 153 9.58 -2.17 -17.20
N ASP A 154 9.66 -2.61 -18.46
CA ASP A 154 10.60 -2.12 -19.45
C ASP A 154 9.96 -2.07 -20.84
N VAL A 155 10.38 -1.08 -21.64
CA VAL A 155 10.00 -0.92 -23.05
C VAL A 155 11.24 -0.93 -23.94
N GLY A 156 11.09 -1.32 -25.22
CA GLY A 156 12.21 -1.36 -26.16
C GLY A 156 12.60 -0.01 -26.76
N THR A 157 11.65 0.91 -26.90
CA THR A 157 11.85 2.23 -27.49
C THR A 157 11.54 3.32 -26.47
N TYR A 158 12.37 4.36 -26.45
CA TYR A 158 12.04 5.54 -25.65
C TYR A 158 10.73 6.18 -26.17
N SER A 159 9.92 6.74 -25.27
CA SER A 159 8.61 7.36 -25.56
C SER A 159 7.46 6.45 -26.00
N VAL A 160 7.58 5.13 -25.84
CA VAL A 160 6.45 4.21 -26.06
C VAL A 160 6.03 3.51 -24.77
N SER A 161 4.83 2.95 -24.77
CA SER A 161 4.28 2.08 -23.72
C SER A 161 3.88 0.73 -24.37
N ASN A 162 3.01 -0.06 -23.75
CA ASN A 162 2.42 -1.24 -24.37
C ASN A 162 1.57 -0.87 -25.61
N ALA A 163 1.77 -1.59 -26.71
CA ALA A 163 1.03 -1.40 -27.97
C ALA A 163 -0.29 -2.17 -28.03
N GLY A 164 -0.38 -3.27 -27.28
CA GLY A 164 -1.58 -4.06 -27.09
C GLY A 164 -2.08 -4.00 -25.65
N ILE A 165 -3.23 -4.60 -25.43
CA ILE A 165 -3.77 -4.83 -24.09
C ILE A 165 -3.00 -6.00 -23.48
N ILE A 166 -2.44 -5.83 -22.28
CA ILE A 166 -1.74 -6.90 -21.57
C ILE A 166 -2.67 -7.48 -20.51
N THR A 167 -3.09 -8.72 -20.69
CA THR A 167 -4.05 -9.40 -19.81
C THR A 167 -3.35 -10.46 -18.98
N ALA A 168 -3.66 -10.51 -17.69
CA ALA A 168 -3.19 -11.51 -16.74
C ALA A 168 -4.35 -12.41 -16.30
N THR A 169 -4.27 -13.70 -16.62
CA THR A 169 -5.34 -14.69 -16.46
C THR A 169 -4.91 -15.81 -15.52
N ALA A 170 -5.78 -16.22 -14.61
CA ALA A 170 -5.54 -17.38 -13.75
C ALA A 170 -5.47 -18.67 -14.61
N SER A 171 -4.37 -19.43 -14.51
CA SER A 171 -4.05 -20.49 -15.46
C SER A 171 -4.99 -21.71 -15.40
N LEU A 172 -5.60 -21.97 -14.24
CA LEU A 172 -6.53 -23.09 -14.05
C LEU A 172 -7.99 -22.61 -14.13
N SER A 173 -8.31 -21.51 -13.45
CA SER A 173 -9.67 -20.95 -13.41
C SER A 173 -10.07 -20.28 -14.73
N LEU A 174 -9.11 -19.89 -15.57
CA LEU A 174 -9.31 -19.18 -16.84
C LEU A 174 -10.08 -17.86 -16.68
N THR A 175 -9.93 -17.21 -15.53
CA THR A 175 -10.55 -15.91 -15.21
C THR A 175 -9.51 -14.81 -15.29
N THR A 176 -9.83 -13.71 -15.97
CA THR A 176 -8.98 -12.52 -15.99
C THR A 176 -8.89 -11.93 -14.59
N GLN A 177 -7.67 -11.77 -14.09
CA GLN A 177 -7.41 -11.25 -12.75
C GLN A 177 -7.08 -9.75 -12.77
N VAL A 178 -6.37 -9.29 -13.80
CA VAL A 178 -6.06 -7.87 -14.02
C VAL A 178 -5.61 -7.64 -15.46
N GLU A 179 -5.68 -6.39 -15.92
CA GLU A 179 -5.27 -5.98 -17.26
C GLU A 179 -4.56 -4.62 -17.24
N ILE A 180 -3.63 -4.41 -18.17
CA ILE A 180 -3.08 -3.10 -18.53
C ILE A 180 -3.72 -2.68 -19.87
N PRO A 181 -4.49 -1.58 -19.90
CA PRO A 181 -5.05 -1.06 -21.14
C PRO A 181 -3.95 -0.58 -22.10
N ILE A 182 -4.28 -0.52 -23.39
CA ILE A 182 -3.36 -0.05 -24.44
C ILE A 182 -2.75 1.33 -24.09
N GLY A 183 -1.43 1.43 -24.17
CA GLY A 183 -0.71 2.69 -23.98
C GLY A 183 -0.53 3.16 -22.54
N GLU A 184 -1.15 2.52 -21.54
CA GLU A 184 -1.20 3.03 -20.17
C GLU A 184 0.02 2.63 -19.32
N GLY A 185 0.62 1.48 -19.60
CA GLY A 185 1.79 0.98 -18.85
C GLY A 185 1.49 0.55 -17.41
N ILE A 186 0.26 0.65 -16.94
CA ILE A 186 -0.18 0.29 -15.58
C ILE A 186 -1.63 -0.22 -15.61
N SER A 187 -1.93 -1.19 -14.76
CA SER A 187 -3.28 -1.70 -14.60
C SER A 187 -4.20 -0.68 -13.95
N LYS A 188 -5.44 -0.58 -14.45
CA LYS A 188 -6.49 0.29 -13.88
C LYS A 188 -7.55 -0.59 -13.21
N SER A 189 -7.31 -1.01 -11.97
CA SER A 189 -8.24 -1.86 -11.21
C SER A 189 -8.43 -1.32 -9.80
N SER A 190 -9.68 -1.31 -9.32
CA SER A 190 -10.01 -0.87 -7.96
C SER A 190 -9.78 -1.94 -6.90
N HIS A 191 -9.54 -3.19 -7.33
CA HIS A 191 -9.31 -4.31 -6.44
C HIS A 191 -7.97 -4.19 -5.75
N TYR A 192 -7.99 -4.29 -4.43
CA TYR A 192 -6.81 -4.36 -3.60
C TYR A 192 -7.09 -5.23 -2.39
N THR A 193 -6.13 -6.07 -2.02
CA THR A 193 -6.19 -6.88 -0.81
C THR A 193 -5.09 -6.48 0.14
N VAL A 194 -5.46 -6.22 1.39
CA VAL A 194 -4.50 -5.92 2.45
C VAL A 194 -3.66 -7.18 2.72
N PRO A 195 -2.33 -7.14 2.56
CA PRO A 195 -1.44 -8.24 2.88
C PRO A 195 -1.52 -8.71 4.33
N ALA A 196 -1.15 -9.97 4.55
CA ALA A 196 -0.90 -10.52 5.88
C ALA A 196 0.12 -9.69 6.67
N GLY A 197 -0.12 -9.50 7.96
CA GLY A 197 0.72 -8.72 8.87
C GLY A 197 0.64 -7.20 8.69
N LYS A 198 -0.24 -6.69 7.81
CA LYS A 198 -0.41 -5.25 7.57
C LYS A 198 -1.84 -4.79 7.83
N ARG A 199 -2.00 -3.49 8.13
CA ARG A 199 -3.28 -2.79 8.21
C ARG A 199 -3.33 -1.66 7.21
N PHE A 200 -4.53 -1.36 6.76
CA PHE A 200 -4.80 -0.33 5.77
C PHE A 200 -5.70 0.74 6.35
N ILE A 201 -5.39 2.01 6.06
CA ILE A 201 -6.21 3.18 6.36
C ILE A 201 -6.47 3.92 5.05
N GLY A 202 -7.73 3.96 4.63
CA GLY A 202 -8.14 4.78 3.49
C GLY A 202 -8.26 6.24 3.90
N THR A 203 -7.65 7.13 3.12
CA THR A 203 -7.50 8.55 3.47
C THR A 203 -8.23 9.50 2.53
N ARG A 204 -8.29 9.15 1.24
CA ARG A 204 -9.03 9.92 0.24
C ARG A 204 -9.69 8.99 -0.76
N ILE A 205 -10.94 9.29 -1.09
CA ILE A 205 -11.64 8.66 -2.21
C ILE A 205 -12.06 9.77 -3.16
N PHE A 206 -11.56 9.69 -4.37
CA PHE A 206 -11.91 10.56 -5.48
C PHE A 206 -12.67 9.75 -6.52
N VAL A 207 -13.77 10.31 -7.02
CA VAL A 207 -14.56 9.69 -8.08
C VAL A 207 -14.81 10.73 -9.16
N SER A 208 -14.42 10.40 -10.39
CA SER A 208 -14.78 11.15 -11.58
C SER A 208 -15.72 10.32 -12.44
N VAL A 209 -16.70 10.97 -13.05
CA VAL A 209 -17.67 10.34 -13.94
C VAL A 209 -17.89 11.24 -15.14
N ASP A 210 -18.32 10.64 -16.25
CA ASP A 210 -18.82 11.39 -17.39
C ASP A 210 -20.01 12.29 -17.01
N THR A 211 -20.08 13.47 -17.64
CA THR A 211 -21.22 14.36 -17.49
C THR A 211 -22.41 13.91 -18.33
N GLY A 212 -23.63 14.19 -17.87
CA GLY A 212 -24.86 13.98 -18.64
C GLY A 212 -25.57 12.65 -18.38
N LYS A 213 -25.01 11.79 -17.53
CA LYS A 213 -25.65 10.59 -16.99
C LYS A 213 -25.53 10.61 -15.46
N GLU A 214 -26.48 9.95 -14.81
CA GLU A 214 -26.37 9.70 -13.38
C GLU A 214 -25.68 8.36 -13.17
N VAL A 215 -24.76 8.34 -12.23
CA VAL A 215 -23.96 7.17 -11.89
C VAL A 215 -24.01 6.94 -10.39
N ASP A 216 -24.23 5.69 -9.99
CA ASP A 216 -24.08 5.26 -8.61
C ASP A 216 -22.73 4.54 -8.47
N VAL A 217 -21.96 4.90 -7.45
CA VAL A 217 -20.67 4.27 -7.14
C VAL A 217 -20.66 3.77 -5.70
N ALA A 218 -20.24 2.53 -5.51
CA ALA A 218 -20.13 1.89 -4.21
C ALA A 218 -18.69 1.48 -3.94
N LEU A 219 -18.24 1.66 -2.70
CA LEU A 219 -17.04 1.00 -2.20
C LEU A 219 -17.48 -0.25 -1.44
N LYS A 220 -16.84 -1.38 -1.73
CA LYS A 220 -17.13 -2.68 -1.13
C LYS A 220 -15.90 -3.20 -0.39
N ILE A 221 -16.15 -3.91 0.70
CA ILE A 221 -15.14 -4.57 1.51
C ILE A 221 -15.59 -6.01 1.79
N ARG A 222 -14.64 -6.93 1.87
CA ARG A 222 -14.83 -8.24 2.50
C ARG A 222 -13.63 -8.56 3.38
N GLU A 223 -13.86 -8.93 4.63
CA GLU A 223 -12.80 -9.39 5.55
C GLU A 223 -12.59 -10.90 5.43
N ASN A 224 -11.46 -11.40 5.92
CA ASN A 224 -11.09 -12.83 5.96
C ASN A 224 -11.13 -13.47 4.56
N ALA A 225 -10.39 -12.89 3.63
CA ALA A 225 -10.28 -13.37 2.25
C ALA A 225 -9.69 -14.79 2.14
N ASP A 226 -9.09 -15.30 3.22
CA ASP A 226 -8.55 -16.66 3.37
C ASP A 226 -9.59 -17.71 3.80
N ASP A 227 -10.82 -17.31 4.11
CA ASP A 227 -11.90 -18.26 4.38
C ASP A 227 -12.27 -19.03 3.10
N VAL A 228 -11.90 -20.31 3.05
CA VAL A 228 -12.24 -21.25 1.96
C VAL A 228 -13.36 -22.23 2.33
N VAL A 229 -13.87 -22.13 3.55
CA VAL A 229 -14.97 -22.95 4.07
C VAL A 229 -16.02 -22.07 4.75
N SER A 230 -17.28 -22.52 4.71
CA SER A 230 -18.36 -21.85 5.41
C SER A 230 -18.14 -21.86 6.93
N PRO A 231 -18.46 -20.77 7.65
CA PRO A 231 -19.10 -19.54 7.18
C PRO A 231 -18.12 -18.52 6.58
N PHE A 232 -18.54 -17.83 5.52
CA PHE A 232 -17.78 -16.74 4.90
C PHE A 232 -18.22 -15.36 5.43
N SER A 233 -17.28 -14.41 5.48
CA SER A 233 -17.59 -13.01 5.73
C SER A 233 -18.47 -12.41 4.62
N PRO A 234 -19.49 -11.61 4.96
CA PRO A 234 -20.32 -10.94 3.97
C PRO A 234 -19.55 -9.81 3.28
N VAL A 235 -20.07 -9.37 2.13
CA VAL A 235 -19.67 -8.09 1.54
C VAL A 235 -20.31 -6.96 2.34
N ILE A 236 -19.49 -6.01 2.78
CA ILE A 236 -19.93 -4.79 3.46
C ILE A 236 -19.76 -3.62 2.49
N VAL A 237 -20.78 -2.76 2.42
CA VAL A 237 -20.75 -1.53 1.61
C VAL A 237 -20.59 -0.34 2.57
N PRO A 238 -19.36 0.01 2.97
CA PRO A 238 -19.09 1.15 3.87
C PRO A 238 -19.55 2.48 3.27
N ARG A 239 -19.58 2.57 1.93
CA ARG A 239 -19.87 3.80 1.22
C ARG A 239 -20.63 3.52 -0.05
N PHE A 240 -21.70 4.29 -0.23
CA PHE A 240 -22.54 4.25 -1.41
C PHE A 240 -22.90 5.68 -1.76
N VAL A 241 -22.59 6.11 -2.98
CA VAL A 241 -22.92 7.45 -3.47
C VAL A 241 -23.83 7.30 -4.68
N LYS A 242 -24.97 8.01 -4.64
CA LYS A 242 -26.02 7.93 -5.67
C LYS A 242 -26.08 9.18 -6.52
N GLY A 243 -26.49 9.02 -7.77
CA GLY A 243 -26.88 10.13 -8.65
C GLY A 243 -25.73 11.09 -8.95
N ILE A 244 -24.50 10.57 -9.04
CA ILE A 244 -23.33 11.36 -9.40
C ILE A 244 -23.46 11.74 -10.87
N SER A 245 -23.47 13.05 -11.16
CA SER A 245 -23.49 13.60 -12.52
C SER A 245 -22.35 14.61 -12.76
N LEU A 246 -21.53 14.83 -11.73
CA LEU A 246 -20.36 15.70 -11.71
C LEU A 246 -19.27 15.03 -10.87
N PRO A 247 -17.98 15.30 -11.12
CA PRO A 247 -16.89 14.75 -10.32
C PRO A 247 -17.06 15.09 -8.83
N ILE A 248 -16.85 14.10 -7.96
CA ILE A 248 -16.93 14.28 -6.51
C ILE A 248 -15.56 14.06 -5.87
N ASN A 249 -15.17 15.04 -5.06
CA ASN A 249 -14.00 14.96 -4.21
C ASN A 249 -14.49 14.75 -2.78
N ALA A 250 -14.20 13.60 -2.18
CA ALA A 250 -14.56 13.35 -0.80
C ALA A 250 -13.33 12.90 0.00
N GLU A 251 -12.80 13.82 0.78
CA GLU A 251 -11.71 13.54 1.70
C GLU A 251 -12.26 12.83 2.95
N GLN A 252 -11.70 11.66 3.28
CA GLN A 252 -12.11 10.89 4.45
C GLN A 252 -10.96 10.89 5.46
N LYS A 253 -10.96 11.86 6.37
CA LYS A 253 -9.88 12.01 7.37
C LYS A 253 -9.92 10.98 8.50
N SER A 254 -10.98 10.16 8.60
CA SER A 254 -11.08 9.06 9.56
C SER A 254 -12.26 8.14 9.23
N GLY A 255 -12.06 6.81 9.26
CA GLY A 255 -13.15 5.82 9.34
C GLY A 255 -12.98 4.53 8.54
N LEU A 256 -12.13 4.51 7.49
CA LEU A 256 -11.90 3.30 6.69
C LEU A 256 -10.61 2.64 7.15
N ILE A 257 -10.74 1.70 8.08
CA ILE A 257 -9.62 0.88 8.55
C ILE A 257 -9.93 -0.55 8.17
N LEU A 258 -9.00 -1.20 7.49
CA LEU A 258 -9.08 -2.61 7.14
C LEU A 258 -8.00 -3.38 7.85
N ASN A 259 -8.35 -4.59 8.28
CA ASN A 259 -7.41 -5.55 8.82
C ASN A 259 -6.66 -6.23 7.66
N GLU A 260 -5.65 -7.03 8.01
CA GLU A 260 -5.02 -7.91 7.04
C GLU A 260 -6.05 -8.82 6.34
N LYS A 261 -5.72 -9.31 5.15
CA LYS A 261 -6.55 -10.22 4.36
C LYS A 261 -7.97 -9.69 4.10
N SER A 262 -8.10 -8.37 4.00
CA SER A 262 -9.35 -7.71 3.64
C SER A 262 -9.29 -7.26 2.19
N ASP A 263 -10.27 -7.67 1.40
CA ASP A 263 -10.48 -7.23 0.02
C ASP A 263 -11.23 -5.89 0.04
N ILE A 264 -10.81 -4.94 -0.78
CA ILE A 264 -11.51 -3.66 -1.04
C ILE A 264 -11.57 -3.42 -2.55
N TRP A 265 -12.74 -3.00 -3.04
CA TRP A 265 -12.94 -2.66 -4.45
C TRP A 265 -14.11 -1.70 -4.63
N ALA A 266 -14.18 -1.05 -5.80
CA ALA A 266 -15.28 -0.16 -6.15
C ALA A 266 -16.15 -0.78 -7.24
N THR A 267 -17.45 -0.49 -7.18
CA THR A 267 -18.42 -0.84 -8.23
C THR A 267 -19.16 0.39 -8.71
N GLY A 268 -19.65 0.32 -9.94
CA GLY A 268 -20.42 1.38 -10.56
C GLY A 268 -21.64 0.84 -11.30
N VAL A 269 -22.65 1.69 -11.44
CA VAL A 269 -23.78 1.48 -12.34
C VAL A 269 -24.24 2.83 -12.90
N THR A 270 -24.50 2.90 -14.20
CA THR A 270 -25.09 4.09 -14.81
C THR A 270 -26.61 3.94 -14.94
N SER A 271 -27.34 5.06 -14.89
CA SER A 271 -28.79 5.06 -15.04
C SER A 271 -29.25 4.70 -16.46
N VAL A 272 -28.44 5.00 -17.48
CA VAL A 272 -28.75 4.73 -18.89
C VAL A 272 -27.48 4.55 -19.75
N GLY A 273 -27.51 3.60 -20.69
CA GLY A 273 -26.41 3.39 -21.64
C GLY A 273 -25.14 2.91 -20.93
N THR A 274 -24.00 3.53 -21.27
CA THR A 274 -22.69 3.27 -20.64
C THR A 274 -22.06 4.58 -20.17
N SER A 275 -21.23 4.56 -19.14
CA SER A 275 -20.52 5.74 -18.64
C SER A 275 -19.09 5.39 -18.29
N GLU A 276 -18.16 6.30 -18.51
CA GLU A 276 -16.83 6.20 -17.92
C GLU A 276 -16.90 6.57 -16.43
N ILE A 277 -16.22 5.77 -15.60
CA ILE A 277 -16.05 5.99 -14.17
C ILE A 277 -14.58 5.79 -13.80
N GLU A 278 -14.02 6.78 -13.13
CA GLU A 278 -12.70 6.72 -12.51
C GLU A 278 -12.83 6.76 -10.99
N VAL A 279 -12.08 5.89 -10.30
CA VAL A 279 -11.96 5.87 -8.85
C VAL A 279 -10.50 5.92 -8.46
N ASN A 280 -10.16 6.82 -7.55
CA ASN A 280 -8.85 6.88 -6.93
C ASN A 280 -8.99 6.80 -5.40
N LEU A 281 -8.29 5.85 -4.80
CA LEU A 281 -8.26 5.60 -3.35
C LEU A 281 -6.83 5.74 -2.85
N ASP A 282 -6.58 6.79 -2.07
CA ASP A 282 -5.32 6.96 -1.37
C ASP A 282 -5.38 6.29 0.00
N PHE A 283 -4.25 5.71 0.41
CA PHE A 283 -4.17 4.98 1.65
C PHE A 283 -2.80 5.04 2.32
N VAL A 284 -2.82 4.71 3.59
CA VAL A 284 -1.63 4.44 4.40
C VAL A 284 -1.72 3.00 4.89
N GLN A 285 -0.62 2.30 4.81
CA GLN A 285 -0.48 0.91 5.21
C GLN A 285 0.66 0.80 6.23
N TYR A 286 0.51 -0.07 7.23
CA TYR A 286 1.50 -0.24 8.28
C TYR A 286 1.48 -1.65 8.86
N ALA A 287 2.62 -2.09 9.39
CA ALA A 287 2.73 -3.41 10.01
C ALA A 287 1.90 -3.48 11.31
N ILE A 288 1.23 -4.61 11.54
CA ILE A 288 0.59 -4.91 12.81
C ILE A 288 1.73 -5.18 13.82
N GLY A 289 1.82 -4.34 14.85
CA GLY A 289 2.79 -4.57 15.93
C GLY A 289 2.53 -5.92 16.58
N THR A 290 3.56 -6.78 16.60
CA THR A 290 3.57 -8.07 17.32
C THR A 290 3.50 -7.88 18.83
#